data_AF-A0A841HY50-F1
#
_entry.id   AF-A0A841HY50-F1
#
_cell.length_a   1.000
_cell.length_b   1.000
_cell.length_c   1.000
_cell.angle_alpha   90.00
_cell.angle_beta   90.00
_cell.angle_gamma   90.00
#
_symmetry.space_group_name_H-M   'P 1'
#
loop_
_entity.id
_entity.type
_entity.pdbx_description
1 polymer ?
#
loop_
_entity_poly.entity_id
_entity_poly.type
_entity_poly.pdbx_seq_one_letter_code
_entity_poly.pdbx_strand_id
1 'polypeptide(L)'
;MKKTLITVCALMLGSAFAHQTQTVAGGQYRIVFGLLSEPAFTDQRNGLDLIVQTGQGQPVANLEKSLKVTLISPDGRASRDMTLRAQYNKPGAYTDDIVLTVPGEYTVRVSGFIGDQQINTEFKTHEVKALNTLFFPAQP
;
A
#
# COMPACT_ATOMS: atom_id res chain seq x y z
N MET A 1 51.13 5.23 19.02
CA MET A 1 50.40 4.14 18.34
C MET A 1 48.92 4.49 18.35
N LYS A 2 48.39 5.01 17.22
CA LYS A 2 46.99 5.46 17.14
C LYS A 2 46.09 4.24 16.86
N LYS A 3 45.12 3.98 17.74
CA LYS A 3 44.15 2.89 17.61
C LYS A 3 43.10 3.30 16.59
N THR A 4 43.01 2.59 15.46
CA THR A 4 41.95 2.78 14.47
C THR A 4 40.71 2.04 14.94
N LEU A 5 39.61 2.77 15.16
CA LEU A 5 38.29 2.20 15.45
C LEU A 5 37.59 1.97 14.11
N ILE A 6 37.26 0.72 13.77
CA ILE A 6 36.45 0.40 12.58
C ILE A 6 34.99 0.32 13.04
N THR A 7 34.18 1.29 12.61
CA THR A 7 32.72 1.23 12.76
C THR A 7 32.16 0.37 11.65
N VAL A 8 31.61 -0.80 12.01
CA VAL A 8 30.82 -1.64 11.11
C VAL A 8 29.43 -1.02 10.99
N CYS A 9 29.11 -0.47 9.83
CA CYS A 9 27.77 0.00 9.49
C CYS A 9 26.96 -1.21 9.01
N ALA A 10 26.06 -1.72 9.86
CA ALA A 10 25.13 -2.78 9.48
C ALA A 10 24.09 -2.20 8.51
N LEU A 11 24.24 -2.48 7.21
CA LEU A 11 23.20 -2.23 6.21
C LEU A 11 22.02 -3.14 6.50
N MET A 12 20.98 -2.59 7.14
CA MET A 12 19.66 -3.22 7.14
C MET A 12 19.07 -3.11 5.74
N LEU A 13 19.28 -4.15 4.93
CA LEU A 13 18.62 -4.32 3.64
C LEU A 13 17.14 -4.67 3.91
N GLY A 14 16.30 -3.65 4.11
CA GLY A 14 14.86 -3.83 4.06
C GLY A 14 14.47 -4.22 2.65
N SER A 15 14.05 -5.47 2.44
CA SER A 15 13.44 -5.91 1.18
C SER A 15 12.18 -5.08 0.94
N ALA A 16 12.29 -4.06 0.07
CA ALA A 16 11.15 -3.26 -0.37
C ALA A 16 10.28 -4.11 -1.30
N PHE A 17 9.36 -4.87 -0.73
CA PHE A 17 8.31 -5.52 -1.51
C PHE A 17 7.27 -4.46 -1.89
N ALA A 18 7.17 -4.15 -3.19
CA ALA A 18 6.10 -3.36 -3.83
C ALA A 18 4.73 -3.61 -3.17
N HIS A 19 4.43 -4.88 -2.94
CA HIS A 19 3.25 -5.33 -2.22
C HIS A 19 3.55 -5.78 -0.79
N GLN A 20 2.88 -5.17 0.18
CA GLN A 20 2.86 -5.62 1.56
C GLN A 20 1.80 -6.70 1.75
N THR A 21 2.14 -7.79 2.45
CA THR A 21 1.18 -8.84 2.80
C THR A 21 0.99 -8.87 4.31
N GLN A 22 -0.26 -8.89 4.77
CA GLN A 22 -0.62 -9.17 6.15
C GLN A 22 -1.61 -10.33 6.23
N THR A 23 -1.38 -11.21 7.21
CA THR A 23 -2.28 -12.30 7.55
C THR A 23 -3.26 -11.82 8.61
N VAL A 24 -4.56 -12.04 8.41
CA VAL A 24 -5.64 -11.58 9.29
C VAL A 24 -6.54 -12.74 9.73
N ALA A 25 -7.43 -12.49 10.68
CA ALA A 25 -8.39 -13.47 11.22
C ALA A 25 -7.71 -14.79 11.66
N GLY A 26 -6.56 -14.69 12.33
CA GLY A 26 -5.82 -15.85 12.85
C GLY A 26 -5.22 -16.77 11.78
N GLY A 27 -4.97 -16.28 10.57
CA GLY A 27 -4.40 -17.12 9.50
C GLY A 27 -5.35 -17.42 8.35
N GLN A 28 -6.64 -17.15 8.53
CA GLN A 28 -7.68 -17.54 7.56
C GLN A 28 -7.60 -16.78 6.25
N TYR A 29 -7.10 -15.54 6.29
CA TYR A 29 -7.01 -14.67 5.13
C TYR A 29 -5.68 -13.94 5.05
N ARG A 30 -5.30 -13.56 3.83
CA ARG A 30 -4.17 -12.71 3.50
C ARG A 30 -4.70 -11.51 2.74
N ILE A 31 -4.30 -10.32 3.20
CA ILE A 31 -4.53 -9.07 2.49
C ILE A 31 -3.18 -8.63 1.93
N VAL A 32 -3.13 -8.44 0.62
CA VAL A 32 -1.98 -7.93 -0.11
C VAL A 32 -2.33 -6.52 -0.58
N PHE A 33 -1.46 -5.56 -0.28
CA PHE A 33 -1.65 -4.16 -0.60
C PHE A 33 -0.45 -3.63 -1.37
N GLY A 34 -0.72 -2.86 -2.43
CA GLY A 34 0.25 -2.04 -3.14
C GLY A 34 -0.44 -0.89 -3.87
N LEU A 35 0.32 -0.22 -4.74
CA LEU A 35 -0.19 0.74 -5.71
C LEU A 35 -0.14 0.14 -7.11
N LEU A 36 -1.06 0.52 -8.01
CA LEU A 36 -1.09 0.00 -9.38
C LEU A 36 0.15 0.40 -10.21
N SER A 37 0.78 1.52 -9.88
CA SER A 37 2.01 2.00 -10.52
C SER A 37 3.05 2.32 -9.46
N GLU A 38 4.19 1.62 -9.52
CA GLU A 38 5.32 1.82 -8.62
C GLU A 38 6.65 1.87 -9.41
N PRO A 39 7.62 2.72 -9.00
CA PRO A 39 7.56 3.65 -7.86
C PRO A 39 6.53 4.77 -8.08
N ALA A 40 5.89 5.20 -6.99
CA ALA A 40 4.86 6.23 -7.05
C ALA A 40 5.46 7.63 -6.99
N PHE A 41 4.95 8.52 -7.85
CA PHE A 41 5.27 9.94 -7.83
C PHE A 41 4.02 10.78 -7.62
N THR A 42 4.22 12.01 -7.14
CA THR A 42 3.13 12.98 -7.03
C THR A 42 2.52 13.29 -8.39
N ASP A 43 1.27 13.74 -8.42
CA ASP A 43 0.63 14.32 -9.60
C ASP A 43 0.49 13.37 -10.81
N GLN A 44 0.77 12.09 -10.61
CA GLN A 44 0.52 11.01 -11.57
C GLN A 44 -0.74 10.24 -11.19
N ARG A 45 -1.49 9.81 -12.22
CA ARG A 45 -2.59 8.86 -12.01
C ARG A 45 -2.03 7.55 -11.46
N ASN A 46 -2.60 7.08 -10.37
CA ASN A 46 -2.28 5.80 -9.75
C ASN A 46 -3.59 5.15 -9.26
N GLY A 47 -3.48 4.03 -8.53
CA GLY A 47 -4.63 3.39 -7.92
C GLY A 47 -4.24 2.45 -6.79
N LEU A 48 -5.22 2.11 -5.98
CA LEU A 48 -5.11 1.01 -5.02
C LEU A 48 -4.94 -0.31 -5.77
N ASP A 49 -3.98 -1.12 -5.35
CA ASP A 49 -3.91 -2.54 -5.70
C ASP A 49 -4.11 -3.38 -4.44
N LEU A 50 -5.36 -3.77 -4.20
CA LEU A 50 -5.74 -4.58 -3.03
C LEU A 50 -6.12 -5.97 -3.50
N ILE A 51 -5.47 -7.00 -2.97
CA ILE A 51 -5.80 -8.40 -3.25
C ILE A 51 -6.15 -9.09 -1.92
N VAL A 52 -7.29 -9.75 -1.88
CA VAL A 52 -7.74 -10.55 -0.74
C VAL A 52 -7.78 -12.01 -1.11
N GLN A 53 -7.10 -12.84 -0.31
CA GLN A 53 -7.00 -14.27 -0.51
C GLN A 53 -7.28 -15.02 0.80
N THR A 54 -7.63 -16.29 0.71
CA THR A 54 -7.58 -17.21 1.84
C THR A 54 -6.13 -17.41 2.29
N GLY A 55 -5.93 -17.99 3.47
CA GLY A 55 -4.61 -18.37 3.97
C GLY A 55 -3.85 -19.30 3.00
N GLN A 56 -4.59 -20.08 2.21
CA GLN A 56 -4.07 -20.99 1.18
C GLN A 56 -3.91 -20.34 -0.21
N GLY A 57 -4.16 -19.03 -0.34
CA GLY A 57 -3.93 -18.26 -1.56
C GLY A 57 -5.08 -18.26 -2.57
N GLN A 58 -6.26 -18.77 -2.21
CA GLN A 58 -7.43 -18.70 -3.10
C GLN A 58 -8.06 -17.31 -3.04
N PRO A 59 -8.50 -16.72 -4.17
CA PRO A 59 -9.07 -15.37 -4.18
C PRO A 59 -10.40 -15.30 -3.42
N VAL A 60 -10.64 -14.19 -2.72
CA VAL A 60 -11.92 -13.92 -2.01
C VAL A 60 -12.61 -12.72 -2.65
N ALA A 61 -13.64 -13.00 -3.46
CA ALA A 61 -14.39 -12.00 -4.22
C ALA A 61 -15.57 -11.37 -3.45
N ASN A 62 -16.22 -10.38 -4.05
CA ASN A 62 -17.45 -9.72 -3.58
C ASN A 62 -17.33 -8.97 -2.23
N LEU A 63 -16.16 -8.37 -1.96
CA LEU A 63 -15.88 -7.65 -0.71
C LEU A 63 -16.08 -6.13 -0.80
N GLU A 64 -16.47 -5.58 -1.96
CA GLU A 64 -16.61 -4.13 -2.21
C GLU A 64 -17.59 -3.44 -1.25
N LYS A 65 -18.60 -4.18 -0.80
CA LYS A 65 -19.61 -3.70 0.16
C LYS A 65 -19.30 -4.08 1.61
N SER A 66 -18.35 -5.01 1.82
CA SER A 66 -18.02 -5.57 3.14
C SER A 66 -16.75 -4.95 3.72
N LEU A 67 -15.87 -4.44 2.86
CA LEU A 67 -14.63 -3.77 3.23
C LEU A 67 -14.72 -2.26 2.98
N LYS A 68 -14.12 -1.52 3.90
CA LYS A 68 -13.85 -0.09 3.81
C LYS A 68 -12.35 0.13 3.79
N VAL A 69 -11.89 0.90 2.81
CA VAL A 69 -10.49 1.34 2.71
C VAL A 69 -10.42 2.85 2.86
N THR A 70 -9.61 3.31 3.81
CA THR A 70 -9.36 4.74 4.05
C THR A 70 -7.89 5.04 3.77
N LEU A 71 -7.63 5.96 2.86
CA LEU A 71 -6.32 6.52 2.56
C LEU A 71 -6.07 7.74 3.47
N ILE A 72 -4.90 7.82 4.08
CA ILE A 72 -4.51 8.87 5.04
C ILE A 72 -3.20 9.50 4.58
N SER A 73 -3.14 10.84 4.57
CA SER A 73 -1.96 11.61 4.15
C SER A 73 -0.73 11.37 5.04
N PRO A 74 0.48 11.65 4.55
CA PRO A 74 1.71 11.46 5.33
C PRO A 74 1.74 12.20 6.68
N ASP A 75 1.11 13.37 6.76
CA ASP A 75 0.99 14.16 7.99
C ASP A 75 -0.21 13.76 8.87
N GLY A 76 -1.03 12.81 8.42
CA GLY A 76 -2.23 12.34 9.10
C GLY A 76 -3.40 13.31 9.15
N ARG A 77 -3.30 14.49 8.51
CA ARG A 77 -4.33 15.55 8.62
C ARG A 77 -5.46 15.43 7.59
N ALA A 78 -5.20 14.76 6.46
CA ALA A 78 -6.20 14.51 5.44
C ALA A 78 -6.46 13.01 5.30
N SER A 79 -7.71 12.65 5.08
CA SER A 79 -8.08 11.28 4.73
C SER A 79 -9.24 11.24 3.75
N ARG A 80 -9.33 10.14 3.01
CA ARG A 80 -10.39 9.88 2.04
C ARG A 80 -10.77 8.40 2.08
N ASP A 81 -12.08 8.14 2.10
CA ASP A 81 -12.61 6.80 1.87
C ASP A 81 -12.55 6.45 0.38
N MET A 82 -12.00 5.28 0.07
CA MET A 82 -11.88 4.78 -1.30
C MET A 82 -13.17 4.08 -1.72
N THR A 83 -13.53 4.23 -2.99
CA THR A 83 -14.67 3.53 -3.61
C THR A 83 -14.19 2.24 -4.26
N LEU A 84 -14.20 1.14 -3.51
CA LEU A 84 -13.71 -0.15 -4.00
C LEU A 84 -14.51 -0.64 -5.21
N ARG A 85 -13.78 -1.06 -6.25
CA ARG A 85 -14.30 -1.74 -7.43
C ARG A 85 -13.52 -3.03 -7.65
N ALA A 86 -14.19 -4.16 -7.88
CA ALA A 86 -13.51 -5.36 -8.35
C ALA A 86 -12.83 -5.12 -9.69
N GLN A 87 -11.65 -5.73 -9.87
CA GLN A 87 -10.95 -5.72 -11.14
C GLN A 87 -11.48 -6.85 -12.05
N TYR A 88 -11.75 -6.52 -13.31
CA TYR A 88 -12.24 -7.48 -14.30
C TYR A 88 -11.25 -8.65 -14.48
N ASN A 89 -11.77 -9.88 -14.52
CA ASN A 89 -11.01 -11.13 -14.63
C ASN A 89 -9.93 -11.33 -13.54
N LYS A 90 -10.03 -10.64 -12.40
CA LYS A 90 -9.13 -10.82 -11.25
C LYS A 90 -9.95 -10.94 -9.96
N PRO A 91 -10.56 -12.12 -9.70
CA PRO A 91 -11.31 -12.36 -8.47
C PRO A 91 -10.49 -12.02 -7.23
N GLY A 92 -11.11 -11.35 -6.26
CA GLY A 92 -10.46 -10.91 -5.02
C GLY A 92 -9.49 -9.74 -5.16
N ALA A 93 -9.32 -9.17 -6.36
CA ALA A 93 -8.59 -7.93 -6.56
C ALA A 93 -9.55 -6.74 -6.66
N TYR A 94 -9.21 -5.65 -5.97
CA TYR A 94 -10.00 -4.43 -5.87
C TYR A 94 -9.13 -3.21 -6.14
N THR A 95 -9.75 -2.14 -6.62
CA THR A 95 -9.05 -0.88 -6.92
C THR A 95 -9.94 0.34 -6.69
N ASP A 96 -9.29 1.49 -6.57
CA ASP A 96 -9.87 2.82 -6.74
C ASP A 96 -8.78 3.75 -7.30
N ASP A 97 -9.19 4.76 -8.05
CA ASP A 97 -8.27 5.70 -8.72
C ASP A 97 -7.86 6.81 -7.73
N ILE A 98 -6.58 7.16 -7.76
CA ILE A 98 -6.01 8.22 -6.94
C ILE A 98 -4.95 9.03 -7.70
N VAL A 99 -4.80 10.28 -7.29
CA VAL A 99 -3.61 11.08 -7.56
C VAL A 99 -3.07 11.50 -6.19
N LEU A 100 -1.83 11.14 -5.91
CA LEU A 100 -1.15 11.51 -4.67
C LEU A 100 -0.45 12.85 -4.92
N THR A 101 -0.68 13.85 -4.07
CA THR A 101 -0.25 15.23 -4.34
C THR A 101 0.81 15.73 -3.36
N VAL A 102 1.17 14.93 -2.36
CA VAL A 102 2.16 15.28 -1.33
C VAL A 102 3.17 14.14 -1.24
N PRO A 103 4.48 14.42 -1.25
CA PRO A 103 5.48 13.39 -1.05
C PRO A 103 5.40 12.75 0.35
N GLY A 104 5.81 11.50 0.45
CA GLY A 104 5.88 10.75 1.71
C GLY A 104 5.14 9.42 1.68
N GLU A 105 5.15 8.72 2.82
CA GLU A 105 4.43 7.46 2.99
C GLU A 105 2.98 7.72 3.43
N TYR A 106 2.04 7.22 2.66
CA TYR A 106 0.61 7.26 3.00
C TYR A 106 0.25 6.02 3.82
N THR A 107 -0.70 6.17 4.75
CA THR A 107 -1.27 5.03 5.47
C THR A 107 -2.57 4.60 4.80
N VAL A 108 -2.76 3.29 4.63
CA VAL A 108 -4.00 2.71 4.12
C VAL A 108 -4.59 1.81 5.19
N ARG A 109 -5.76 2.19 5.70
CA ARG A 109 -6.53 1.38 6.66
C ARG A 109 -7.56 0.55 5.91
N VAL A 110 -7.52 -0.77 6.12
CA VAL A 110 -8.50 -1.72 5.60
C VAL A 110 -9.31 -2.27 6.78
N SER A 111 -10.62 -2.07 6.77
CA SER A 111 -11.53 -2.45 7.85
C SER A 111 -12.81 -3.07 7.30
N GLY A 112 -13.53 -3.84 8.10
CA GLY A 112 -14.82 -4.42 7.72
C GLY A 112 -14.85 -5.92 7.99
N PHE A 113 -15.45 -6.68 7.08
CA PHE A 113 -15.65 -8.13 7.23
C PHE A 113 -15.18 -8.92 6.00
N ILE A 114 -14.58 -10.09 6.26
CA ILE A 114 -14.32 -11.13 5.26
C ILE A 114 -15.05 -12.40 5.74
N GLY A 115 -16.16 -12.74 5.10
CA GLY A 115 -17.14 -13.66 5.69
C GLY A 115 -17.63 -13.11 7.03
N ASP A 116 -17.61 -13.93 8.09
CA ASP A 116 -18.02 -13.51 9.44
C ASP A 116 -16.87 -12.90 10.27
N GLN A 117 -15.67 -12.81 9.70
CA GLN A 117 -14.48 -12.35 10.42
C GLN A 117 -14.34 -10.84 10.28
N GLN A 118 -14.45 -10.12 11.40
CA GLN A 118 -14.14 -8.70 11.45
C GLN A 118 -12.63 -8.46 11.35
N ILE A 119 -12.22 -7.51 10.52
CA ILE A 119 -10.83 -7.11 10.34
C ILE A 119 -10.68 -5.60 10.47
N ASN A 120 -9.52 -5.17 10.95
CA ASN A 120 -9.06 -3.79 10.95
C ASN A 120 -7.54 -3.80 10.96
N THR A 121 -6.92 -3.45 9.83
CA THR A 121 -5.48 -3.49 9.66
C THR A 121 -4.99 -2.31 8.85
N GLU A 122 -3.70 -1.99 8.98
CA GLU A 122 -3.07 -0.85 8.33
C GLU A 122 -1.83 -1.26 7.54
N PHE A 123 -1.67 -0.61 6.39
CA PHE A 123 -0.51 -0.70 5.51
C PHE A 123 0.09 0.68 5.31
N LYS A 124 1.34 0.71 4.83
CA LYS A 124 1.99 1.93 4.37
C LYS A 124 2.36 1.81 2.90
N THR A 125 2.19 2.87 2.12
CA THR A 125 2.84 2.92 0.81
C THR A 125 4.35 2.96 1.00
N HIS A 126 5.10 2.60 -0.04
CA HIS A 126 6.45 3.16 -0.17
C HIS A 126 6.39 4.69 -0.24
N GLU A 127 7.53 5.33 -0.05
CA GLU A 127 7.66 6.78 -0.23
C GLU A 127 7.18 7.19 -1.63
N VAL A 128 6.14 8.03 -1.66
CA VAL A 128 5.72 8.74 -2.86
C VAL A 128 6.68 9.89 -3.07
N LYS A 129 7.36 9.93 -4.20
CA LYS A 129 8.37 10.96 -4.50
C LYS A 129 7.76 12.13 -5.26
N ALA A 130 8.33 13.32 -5.15
CA ALA A 130 7.86 14.45 -5.95
C ALA A 130 8.16 14.19 -7.44
N LEU A 131 7.17 14.38 -8.32
CA LEU A 131 7.33 14.12 -9.76
C LEU A 131 8.42 14.97 -10.42
N ASN A 132 8.60 16.20 -9.94
CA ASN A 132 9.64 17.10 -10.44
C ASN A 132 11.06 16.53 -10.30
N THR A 133 11.28 15.54 -9.42
CA THR A 133 12.56 14.82 -9.31
C THR A 133 12.92 14.02 -10.56
N LEU A 134 11.95 13.73 -11.44
CA LEU A 134 12.16 13.04 -12.70
C LEU A 134 12.34 13.97 -13.90
N PHE A 135 12.14 15.28 -13.74
CA PHE A 135 12.14 16.19 -14.88
C PHE A 135 13.53 16.30 -15.52
N PHE A 136 13.58 16.07 -16.83
CA PHE A 136 14.76 16.30 -17.64
C PHE A 136 14.37 17.00 -18.97
N PRO A 137 15.01 18.14 -19.31
CA PRO A 137 15.93 18.88 -18.46
C PRO A 137 15.22 19.37 -17.19
N ALA A 138 16.00 19.55 -16.12
CA ALA A 138 15.46 20.08 -14.87
C ALA A 138 14.73 21.39 -15.14
N GLN A 139 13.48 21.50 -14.65
CA GLN A 139 12.70 22.72 -14.75
C GLN A 139 13.05 23.62 -13.55
N PRO A 140 13.11 24.96 -13.75
CA PRO A 140 13.38 25.92 -12.67
C PRO A 140 12.26 25.95 -11.62
#